data_AF-A0AAV5TGK5-F1
#
_entry.id   AF-A0AAV5TGK5-F1
#
_cell.length_a   1.000
_cell.length_b   1.000
_cell.length_c   1.000
_cell.angle_alpha   90.00
_cell.angle_beta   90.00
_cell.angle_gamma   90.00
#
_symmetry.space_group_name_H-M   'P 1'
#
loop_
_entity.id
_entity.type
_entity.pdbx_description
1 polymer ?
#
loop_
_entity_poly.entity_id
_entity_poly.type
_entity_poly.pdbx_seq_one_letter_code
_entity_poly.pdbx_strand_id
1 'polypeptide(L)'
;RREDFVAGALILIIGLIGSASNGLLLWTLTRSFKSHSFPSAFNLLCSSRCVSNILTLFPFIAYAAPVCFIGGPYGPEILGRKFGQMTTLTYKSVIYSQLAIAFNRFIAIFFTFSYDRICGKRGTIIMLIVVWSLSLIHAIPEFLPDCGYTFFYKTLSWGNIPNTCGDILSGPALFIPSFTVTGTCFGLNFLILFRLTAQTFKGVSLGEASKTRHKRNARNFTQSFLQELMYMFELVFLRFFHPSSRWTSLLAYTLLWEFTHTWDG
;
A
#
# COMPACT_ATOMS: atom_id res chain seq x y z
N ARG A 1 26.56 10.95 13.35
CA ARG A 1 26.36 12.11 12.46
C ARG A 1 26.48 11.76 10.98
N ARG A 2 27.61 11.25 10.47
CA ARG A 2 27.70 10.80 9.05
C ARG A 2 26.63 9.77 8.70
N GLU A 3 26.41 8.82 9.61
CA GLU A 3 25.37 7.79 9.46
C GLU A 3 23.95 8.38 9.38
N ASP A 4 23.65 9.39 10.21
CA ASP A 4 22.34 10.02 10.23
C ASP A 4 22.09 10.80 8.92
N PHE A 5 23.11 11.44 8.34
CA PHE A 5 23.01 12.05 7.01
C PHE A 5 22.74 11.02 5.91
N VAL A 6 23.41 9.86 5.94
CA VAL A 6 23.19 8.79 4.96
C VAL A 6 21.78 8.22 5.11
N ALA A 7 21.31 7.98 6.34
CA ALA A 7 19.94 7.53 6.59
C ALA A 7 18.91 8.53 6.06
N GLY A 8 19.06 9.81 6.38
CA GLY A 8 18.18 10.87 5.88
C GLY A 8 18.17 10.98 4.36
N ALA A 9 19.34 10.84 3.72
CA ALA A 9 19.45 10.87 2.26
C ALA A 9 18.76 9.67 1.60
N LEU A 10 18.91 8.47 2.15
CA LEU A 10 18.24 7.27 1.64
C LEU A 10 16.71 7.40 1.73
N ILE A 11 16.20 7.78 2.90
CA ILE A 11 14.77 8.04 3.12
C ILE A 11 14.26 9.08 2.11
N LEU A 12 14.96 10.21 1.98
CA LEU A 12 14.54 11.28 1.07
C LEU A 12 14.51 10.83 -0.39
N ILE A 13 15.57 10.16 -0.86
CA ILE A 13 15.69 9.74 -2.26
C ILE A 13 14.62 8.71 -2.60
N ILE A 14 14.43 7.68 -1.76
CA ILE A 14 13.44 6.63 -2.01
C ILE A 14 12.03 7.23 -1.98
N GLY A 15 11.71 8.03 -0.96
CA GLY A 15 10.42 8.71 -0.87
C GLY A 15 10.11 9.61 -2.07
N LEU A 16 11.09 10.36 -2.58
CA LEU A 16 10.92 11.20 -3.77
C LEU A 16 10.69 10.38 -5.04
N ILE A 17 11.47 9.31 -5.24
CA ILE A 17 11.31 8.40 -6.39
C ILE A 17 9.92 7.75 -6.33
N GLY A 18 9.52 7.20 -5.19
CA GLY A 18 8.21 6.58 -5.02
C GLY A 18 7.06 7.55 -5.23
N SER A 19 7.17 8.78 -4.73
CA SER A 19 6.16 9.83 -4.94
C SER A 19 6.06 10.22 -6.42
N ALA A 20 7.18 10.33 -7.12
CA ALA A 20 7.21 10.64 -8.55
C ALA A 20 6.61 9.50 -9.39
N SER A 21 6.98 8.24 -9.12
CA SER A 21 6.43 7.07 -9.83
C SER A 21 4.92 6.96 -9.65
N ASN A 22 4.43 7.02 -8.40
CA ASN A 22 3.00 6.98 -8.12
C ASN A 22 2.26 8.20 -8.71
N GLY A 23 2.90 9.38 -8.74
CA GLY A 23 2.36 10.58 -9.36
C GLY A 23 2.22 10.45 -10.88
N LEU A 24 3.22 9.88 -11.56
CA LEU A 24 3.19 9.60 -13.00
C LEU A 24 2.10 8.57 -13.35
N LEU A 25 1.98 7.51 -12.55
CA LEU A 25 0.93 6.51 -12.70
C LEU A 25 -0.46 7.14 -12.51
N LEU A 26 -0.64 7.94 -11.47
CA LEU A 26 -1.89 8.67 -11.21
C LEU A 26 -2.24 9.63 -12.37
N TRP A 27 -1.26 10.36 -12.88
CA TRP A 27 -1.46 11.23 -14.05
C TRP A 27 -1.89 10.44 -15.29
N THR A 28 -1.27 9.29 -15.54
CA THR A 28 -1.63 8.41 -16.67
C THR A 28 -3.05 7.86 -16.54
N LEU A 29 -3.42 7.40 -15.33
CA LEU A 29 -4.76 6.88 -15.04
C LEU A 29 -5.82 7.96 -15.17
N THR A 30 -5.58 9.16 -14.64
CA THR A 30 -6.53 10.28 -14.70
C THR A 30 -6.68 10.83 -16.11
N ARG A 31 -5.64 10.79 -16.95
CA ARG A 31 -5.76 11.14 -18.38
C ARG A 31 -6.73 10.20 -19.11
N SER A 32 -6.73 8.91 -18.77
CA SER A 32 -7.69 7.94 -19.32
C SER A 32 -9.14 8.28 -18.97
N PHE A 33 -9.40 9.07 -17.92
CA PHE A 33 -10.77 9.46 -17.54
C PHE A 33 -11.36 10.47 -18.51
N LYS A 34 -10.53 11.29 -19.17
CA LYS A 34 -11.01 12.30 -20.13
C LYS A 34 -11.58 11.68 -21.41
N SER A 35 -11.23 10.43 -21.71
CA SER A 35 -11.66 9.72 -22.92
C SER A 35 -12.98 8.97 -22.76
N HIS A 36 -13.56 8.91 -21.55
CA HIS A 36 -14.77 8.15 -21.26
C HIS A 36 -15.71 8.93 -20.33
N SER A 37 -17.03 8.73 -20.44
CA SER A 37 -18.01 9.39 -19.56
C SER A 37 -17.90 8.97 -18.08
N PHE A 38 -17.26 7.83 -17.79
CA PHE A 38 -16.91 7.41 -16.43
C PHE A 38 -15.59 6.61 -16.43
N PRO A 39 -14.68 6.83 -15.46
CA PRO A 39 -13.50 6.00 -15.24
C PRO A 39 -13.84 4.50 -15.11
N SER A 40 -12.99 3.61 -15.63
CA SER A 40 -13.15 2.20 -15.29
C SER A 40 -12.98 2.00 -13.77
N ALA A 41 -13.76 1.10 -13.18
CA ALA A 41 -13.68 0.80 -11.74
C ALA A 41 -12.25 0.48 -11.29
N PHE A 42 -11.57 -0.36 -12.08
CA PHE A 42 -10.18 -0.70 -11.88
C PHE A 42 -9.27 0.54 -11.84
N ASN A 43 -9.38 1.44 -12.81
CA ASN A 43 -8.53 2.63 -12.84
C ASN A 43 -8.80 3.55 -11.64
N LEU A 44 -10.06 3.71 -11.21
CA LEU A 44 -10.41 4.55 -10.07
C LEU A 44 -9.84 3.99 -8.75
N LEU A 45 -9.93 2.67 -8.55
CA LEU A 45 -9.33 1.98 -7.41
C LEU A 45 -7.79 2.11 -7.42
N CYS A 46 -7.16 1.92 -8.58
CA CYS A 46 -5.72 2.13 -8.73
C CYS A 46 -5.31 3.59 -8.45
N SER A 47 -6.10 4.58 -8.90
CA SER A 47 -5.85 5.99 -8.58
C SER A 47 -5.93 6.26 -7.07
N SER A 48 -6.92 5.69 -6.36
CA SER A 48 -7.00 5.79 -4.89
C SER A 48 -5.76 5.20 -4.20
N ARG A 49 -5.23 4.09 -4.72
CA ARG A 49 -3.99 3.51 -4.22
C ARG A 49 -2.77 4.39 -4.46
N CYS A 50 -2.61 4.94 -5.67
CA CYS A 50 -1.51 5.89 -5.96
C CYS A 50 -1.54 7.09 -5.00
N VAL A 51 -2.73 7.66 -4.76
CA VAL A 51 -2.91 8.74 -3.78
C VAL A 51 -2.48 8.29 -2.39
N SER A 52 -2.91 7.10 -1.97
CA SER A 52 -2.55 6.54 -0.66
C SER A 52 -1.03 6.35 -0.52
N ASN A 53 -0.35 5.84 -1.55
CA ASN A 53 1.11 5.69 -1.57
C ASN A 53 1.85 7.03 -1.46
N ILE A 54 1.44 8.04 -2.25
CA ILE A 54 2.04 9.39 -2.17
C ILE A 54 1.87 9.97 -0.77
N LEU A 55 0.67 9.85 -0.19
CA LEU A 55 0.41 10.33 1.16
C LEU A 55 1.15 9.52 2.23
N THR A 56 1.41 8.23 2.01
CA THR A 56 2.21 7.38 2.90
C THR A 56 3.69 7.77 2.86
N LEU A 57 4.21 8.15 1.69
CA LEU A 57 5.61 8.58 1.51
C LEU A 57 5.88 10.01 1.98
N PHE A 58 4.85 10.88 2.00
CA PHE A 58 5.01 12.28 2.41
C PHE A 58 5.60 12.44 3.84
N PRO A 59 5.17 11.71 4.89
CA PRO A 59 5.80 11.71 6.21
C PRO A 59 7.28 11.35 6.22
N PHE A 60 7.73 10.48 5.31
CA PHE A 60 9.14 10.11 5.19
C PHE A 60 9.97 11.29 4.68
N ILE A 61 9.48 11.93 3.61
CA ILE A 61 10.11 13.11 3.00
C ILE A 61 10.06 14.32 3.93
N ALA A 62 8.89 14.59 4.49
CA ALA A 62 8.60 15.82 5.20
C ALA A 62 8.98 15.78 6.68
N TYR A 63 9.10 14.59 7.30
CA TYR A 63 9.43 14.45 8.72
C TYR A 63 10.66 13.55 8.96
N ALA A 64 10.62 12.27 8.56
CA ALA A 64 11.67 11.32 8.92
C ALA A 64 13.06 11.70 8.38
N ALA A 65 13.16 12.09 7.11
CA ALA A 65 14.42 12.54 6.51
C ALA A 65 14.97 13.83 7.18
N PRO A 66 14.18 14.91 7.36
CA PRO A 66 14.62 16.08 8.13
C PRO A 66 15.07 15.76 9.56
N VAL A 67 14.38 14.88 10.28
CA VAL A 67 14.78 14.43 11.62
C VAL A 67 16.18 13.82 11.61
N CYS A 68 16.51 13.04 10.58
CA CYS A 68 17.84 12.47 10.41
C CYS A 68 18.91 13.54 10.11
N PHE A 69 18.62 14.52 9.25
CA PHE A 69 19.56 15.59 8.91
C PHE A 69 19.83 16.55 10.07
N ILE A 70 18.80 16.87 10.86
CA ILE A 70 18.91 17.74 12.03
C ILE A 70 19.64 17.02 13.17
N GLY A 71 19.46 15.69 13.28
CA GLY A 71 20.01 14.88 14.36
C GLY A 71 19.05 14.75 15.55
N GLY A 72 17.75 14.84 15.31
CA GLY A 72 16.70 14.77 16.33
C GLY A 72 15.33 15.24 15.82
N PRO A 73 14.24 14.93 16.55
CA PRO A 73 12.91 15.43 16.22
C PRO A 73 12.88 16.96 16.26
N TYR A 74 12.26 17.57 15.26
CA TYR A 74 12.04 19.01 15.22
C TYR A 74 10.56 19.32 15.50
N GLY A 75 10.31 20.47 16.13
CA GLY A 75 8.97 20.87 16.54
C GLY A 75 8.46 20.10 17.78
N PRO A 76 7.20 20.34 18.17
CA PRO A 76 6.60 19.68 19.33
C PRO A 76 6.31 18.20 19.03
N GLU A 77 6.26 17.36 20.07
CA GLU A 77 6.00 15.91 19.93
C GLU A 77 4.74 15.59 19.12
N ILE A 78 3.70 16.42 19.28
CA ILE A 78 2.45 16.28 18.54
C ILE A 78 2.65 16.31 17.02
N LEU A 79 3.66 17.02 16.52
CA LEU A 79 3.98 17.07 15.09
C LEU A 79 4.37 15.68 14.56
N GLY A 80 5.29 15.01 15.24
CA GLY A 80 5.70 13.65 14.88
C GLY A 80 4.56 12.64 14.97
N ARG A 81 3.67 12.82 15.97
CA ARG A 81 2.47 11.99 16.10
C ARG A 81 1.47 12.23 14.96
N LYS A 82 1.31 13.48 14.48
CA LYS A 82 0.43 13.79 13.32
C LYS A 82 0.94 13.16 12.03
N PHE A 83 2.25 13.21 11.79
CA PHE A 83 2.86 12.49 10.68
C PHE A 83 2.64 10.98 10.78
N GLY A 84 2.80 10.39 11.97
CA GLY A 84 2.51 8.98 12.18
C GLY A 84 1.04 8.62 11.93
N GLN A 85 0.10 9.37 12.48
CA GLN A 85 -1.36 9.18 12.24
C GLN A 85 -1.69 9.21 10.74
N MET A 86 -1.09 10.15 10.00
CA MET A 86 -1.30 10.23 8.55
C MET A 86 -0.72 9.00 7.83
N THR A 87 0.47 8.56 8.25
CA THR A 87 1.12 7.35 7.70
C THR A 87 0.26 6.11 7.95
N THR A 88 -0.26 5.93 9.16
CA THR A 88 -1.12 4.79 9.51
C THR A 88 -2.40 4.78 8.68
N LEU A 89 -3.10 5.91 8.62
CA LEU A 89 -4.35 6.02 7.84
C LEU A 89 -4.13 5.63 6.38
N THR A 90 -3.07 6.17 5.77
CA THR A 90 -2.78 6.02 4.35
C THR A 90 -2.20 4.64 4.02
N TYR A 91 -1.39 4.07 4.92
CA TYR A 91 -0.96 2.68 4.81
C TYR A 91 -2.12 1.70 4.86
N LYS A 92 -3.07 1.90 5.80
CA LYS A 92 -4.26 1.05 5.87
C LYS A 92 -5.13 1.22 4.61
N SER A 93 -5.21 2.41 4.03
CA SER A 93 -5.94 2.60 2.77
C SER A 93 -5.27 1.92 1.58
N VAL A 94 -3.94 1.76 1.58
CA VAL A 94 -3.25 0.94 0.57
C VAL A 94 -3.66 -0.54 0.72
N ILE A 95 -3.62 -1.10 1.94
CA ILE A 95 -3.99 -2.50 2.21
C ILE A 95 -5.44 -2.78 1.77
N TYR A 96 -6.39 -1.91 2.13
CA TYR A 96 -7.78 -2.11 1.74
C TYR A 96 -8.03 -1.84 0.26
N SER A 97 -7.32 -0.88 -0.35
CA SER A 97 -7.38 -0.66 -1.80
C SER A 97 -6.93 -1.90 -2.56
N GLN A 98 -5.89 -2.58 -2.06
CA GLN A 98 -5.40 -3.83 -2.64
C GLN A 98 -6.49 -4.91 -2.65
N LEU A 99 -7.20 -5.09 -1.54
CA LEU A 99 -8.35 -6.02 -1.48
C LEU A 99 -9.45 -5.64 -2.47
N ALA A 100 -9.81 -4.35 -2.54
CA ALA A 100 -10.83 -3.88 -3.46
C ALA A 100 -10.44 -4.13 -4.93
N ILE A 101 -9.16 -3.95 -5.28
CA ILE A 101 -8.64 -4.23 -6.62
C ILE A 101 -8.69 -5.73 -6.93
N ALA A 102 -8.25 -6.59 -6.00
CA ALA A 102 -8.30 -8.04 -6.15
C ALA A 102 -9.75 -8.53 -6.32
N PHE A 103 -10.68 -8.01 -5.52
CA PHE A 103 -12.10 -8.31 -5.62
C PHE A 103 -12.69 -7.83 -6.96
N ASN A 104 -12.39 -6.61 -7.40
CA ASN A 104 -12.83 -6.09 -8.68
C ASN A 104 -12.40 -7.00 -9.85
N ARG A 105 -11.15 -7.47 -9.85
CA ARG A 105 -10.63 -8.41 -10.86
C ARG A 105 -11.32 -9.77 -10.78
N PHE A 106 -11.56 -10.27 -9.58
CA PHE A 106 -12.27 -11.53 -9.37
C PHE A 106 -13.67 -11.47 -10.00
N ILE A 107 -14.44 -10.41 -9.72
CA ILE A 107 -15.77 -10.21 -10.33
C ILE A 107 -15.67 -10.10 -11.86
N ALA A 108 -14.67 -9.40 -12.40
CA ALA A 108 -14.50 -9.25 -13.85
C ALA A 108 -14.32 -10.61 -14.57
N ILE A 109 -13.61 -11.54 -13.93
CA ILE A 109 -13.22 -12.83 -14.52
C ILE A 109 -14.27 -13.92 -14.25
N PHE A 110 -14.83 -13.98 -13.05
CA PHE A 110 -15.77 -15.04 -12.66
C PHE A 110 -17.23 -14.67 -12.91
N PHE A 111 -17.58 -13.39 -12.87
CA PHE A 111 -18.95 -12.89 -12.93
C PHE A 111 -19.13 -11.81 -14.01
N THR A 112 -18.60 -12.06 -15.20
CA THR A 112 -18.54 -11.07 -16.30
C THR A 112 -19.90 -10.43 -16.62
N PHE A 113 -20.99 -11.21 -16.65
CA PHE A 113 -22.35 -10.69 -16.94
C PHE A 113 -22.92 -9.81 -15.82
N SER A 114 -22.41 -9.94 -14.59
CA SER A 114 -22.84 -9.14 -13.45
C SER A 114 -21.85 -8.03 -13.10
N TYR A 115 -20.74 -7.90 -13.87
CA TYR A 115 -19.67 -6.96 -13.55
C TYR A 115 -20.17 -5.52 -13.49
N ASP A 116 -20.92 -5.04 -14.49
CA ASP A 116 -21.40 -3.65 -14.49
C ASP A 116 -22.44 -3.37 -13.39
N ARG A 117 -23.16 -4.40 -12.94
CA ARG A 117 -24.09 -4.29 -11.80
C ARG A 117 -23.34 -4.19 -10.47
N ILE A 118 -22.26 -4.96 -10.29
CA ILE A 118 -21.50 -5.06 -9.03
C ILE A 118 -20.40 -4.00 -8.96
N CYS A 119 -19.59 -3.89 -10.00
CA CYS A 119 -18.44 -3.00 -10.12
C CYS A 119 -18.68 -1.82 -11.08
N GLY A 120 -19.94 -1.47 -11.37
CA GLY A 120 -20.27 -0.23 -12.05
C GLY A 120 -19.96 1.01 -11.20
N LYS A 121 -20.44 2.18 -11.62
CA LYS A 121 -20.19 3.47 -10.93
C LYS A 121 -20.56 3.44 -9.45
N ARG A 122 -21.78 3.02 -9.11
CA ARG A 122 -22.28 2.99 -7.72
C ARG A 122 -21.45 2.02 -6.87
N GLY A 123 -21.23 0.80 -7.35
CA GLY A 123 -20.45 -0.21 -6.63
C GLY A 123 -19.01 0.21 -6.40
N THR A 124 -18.36 0.84 -7.38
CA THR A 124 -16.99 1.36 -7.24
C THR A 124 -16.90 2.46 -6.18
N ILE A 125 -17.85 3.40 -6.17
CA ILE A 125 -17.91 4.45 -5.14
C ILE A 125 -18.10 3.83 -3.75
N ILE A 126 -19.00 2.85 -3.62
CA ILE A 126 -19.20 2.12 -2.36
C ILE A 126 -17.91 1.43 -1.91
N MET A 127 -17.19 0.73 -2.81
CA MET A 127 -15.90 0.11 -2.48
C MET A 127 -14.88 1.12 -1.97
N LEU A 128 -14.77 2.30 -2.60
CA LEU A 128 -13.87 3.36 -2.14
C LEU A 128 -14.26 3.90 -0.77
N ILE A 129 -15.55 4.14 -0.54
CA ILE A 129 -16.04 4.57 0.78
C ILE A 129 -15.69 3.54 1.85
N VAL A 130 -15.89 2.25 1.57
CA VAL A 130 -15.54 1.16 2.48
C VAL A 130 -14.04 1.13 2.76
N VAL A 131 -13.20 1.24 1.73
CA VAL A 131 -11.72 1.28 1.86
C VAL A 131 -11.30 2.38 2.83
N TRP A 132 -11.73 3.63 2.60
CA TRP A 132 -11.32 4.76 3.42
C TRP A 132 -11.95 4.72 4.82
N SER A 133 -13.18 4.23 4.95
CA SER A 133 -13.84 4.10 6.26
C SER A 133 -13.15 3.07 7.14
N LEU A 134 -12.82 1.89 6.61
CA LEU A 134 -12.08 0.86 7.35
C LEU A 134 -10.67 1.34 7.73
N SER A 135 -10.03 2.08 6.84
CA SER A 135 -8.72 2.70 7.11
C SER A 135 -8.80 3.67 8.27
N LEU A 136 -9.82 4.53 8.28
CA LEU A 136 -10.06 5.49 9.35
C LEU A 136 -10.35 4.79 10.67
N ILE A 137 -11.25 3.79 10.67
CA ILE A 137 -11.59 3.03 11.89
C ILE A 137 -10.33 2.40 12.51
N HIS A 138 -9.43 1.87 11.69
CA HIS A 138 -8.17 1.29 12.18
C HIS A 138 -7.16 2.34 12.67
N ALA A 139 -7.23 3.56 12.15
CA ALA A 139 -6.37 4.66 12.59
C ALA A 139 -6.89 5.36 13.86
N ILE A 140 -8.20 5.27 14.19
CA ILE A 140 -8.83 5.92 15.36
C ILE A 140 -8.05 5.71 16.68
N PRO A 141 -7.60 4.49 17.03
CA PRO A 141 -6.88 4.29 18.29
C PRO A 141 -5.63 5.15 18.44
N GLU A 142 -4.94 5.49 17.35
CA GLU A 142 -3.74 6.35 17.38
C GLU A 142 -4.04 7.83 17.66
N PHE A 143 -5.32 8.22 17.66
CA PHE A 143 -5.75 9.56 18.07
C PHE A 143 -5.97 9.68 19.58
N LEU A 144 -5.90 8.57 20.33
CA LEU A 144 -6.03 8.60 21.79
C LEU A 144 -4.75 9.19 22.44
N PRO A 145 -4.86 9.88 23.60
CA PRO A 145 -3.77 10.68 24.17
C PRO A 145 -2.46 9.91 24.45
N ASP A 146 -2.57 8.67 24.91
CA ASP A 146 -1.41 7.82 25.22
C ASP A 146 -1.03 6.89 24.08
N CYS A 147 -1.83 6.85 23.02
CA CYS A 147 -1.51 6.09 21.82
C CYS A 147 -0.80 6.99 20.82
N GLY A 148 0.10 6.42 20.04
CA GLY A 148 0.74 7.19 18.99
C GLY A 148 1.67 6.34 18.17
N TYR A 149 1.92 6.83 16.97
CA TYR A 149 2.89 6.31 16.03
C TYR A 149 3.80 7.47 15.63
N THR A 150 5.11 7.27 15.61
CA THR A 150 6.05 8.32 15.20
C THR A 150 7.38 7.74 14.74
N PHE A 151 8.23 8.59 14.17
CA PHE A 151 9.57 8.24 13.75
C PHE A 151 10.57 8.46 14.89
N PHE A 152 11.18 7.39 15.38
CA PHE A 152 12.16 7.41 16.44
C PHE A 152 13.58 7.60 15.89
N TYR A 153 14.13 8.80 16.05
CA TYR A 153 15.52 9.12 15.63
C TYR A 153 16.57 8.14 16.19
N LYS A 154 16.40 7.69 17.44
CA LYS A 154 17.35 6.78 18.10
C LYS A 154 17.45 5.43 17.38
N THR A 155 16.35 4.89 16.87
CA THR A 155 16.30 3.59 16.18
C THR A 155 16.18 3.72 14.66
N LEU A 156 16.02 4.95 14.15
CA LEU A 156 15.79 5.25 12.73
C LEU A 156 14.60 4.48 12.15
N SER A 157 13.55 4.30 12.96
CA SER A 157 12.38 3.50 12.63
C SER A 157 11.09 4.20 12.99
N TRP A 158 10.05 3.94 12.21
CA TRP A 158 8.69 4.20 12.64
C TRP A 158 8.24 3.16 13.66
N GLY A 159 7.45 3.58 14.64
CA GLY A 159 6.96 2.68 15.68
C GLY A 159 5.90 3.32 16.57
N ASN A 160 5.21 2.48 17.33
CA ASN A 160 4.27 2.94 18.34
C ASN A 160 5.00 3.40 19.61
N ILE A 161 4.38 4.31 20.36
CA ILE A 161 4.86 4.72 21.68
C ILE A 161 4.84 3.52 22.63
N PRO A 162 5.93 3.23 23.38
CA PRO A 162 6.04 2.01 24.18
C PRO A 162 5.17 2.09 25.45
N ASN A 163 3.93 1.62 25.33
CA ASN A 163 2.96 1.47 26.41
C ASN A 163 1.91 0.41 26.01
N THR A 164 0.99 0.10 26.91
CA THR A 164 -0.06 -0.91 26.69
C THR A 164 -0.85 -0.69 25.40
N CYS A 165 -1.15 0.56 25.03
CA CYS A 165 -1.84 0.85 23.78
C CYS A 165 -0.94 0.58 22.57
N GLY A 166 0.32 1.04 22.62
CA GLY A 166 1.30 0.79 21.57
C GLY A 166 1.57 -0.69 21.33
N ASP A 167 1.55 -1.52 22.38
CA ASP A 167 1.73 -2.98 22.27
C ASP A 167 0.53 -3.65 21.56
N ILE A 168 -0.69 -3.19 21.86
CA ILE A 168 -1.91 -3.65 21.16
C ILE A 168 -1.87 -3.24 19.69
N LEU A 169 -1.43 -2.00 19.41
CA LEU A 169 -1.38 -1.45 18.05
C LEU A 169 -0.30 -2.09 17.19
N SER A 170 0.92 -2.18 17.70
CA SER A 170 2.05 -2.82 17.01
C SER A 170 1.92 -4.34 16.92
N GLY A 171 1.10 -4.96 17.77
CA GLY A 171 0.82 -6.39 17.79
C GLY A 171 -0.48 -6.75 17.05
N PRO A 172 -1.52 -7.20 17.78
CA PRO A 172 -2.71 -7.81 17.18
C PRO A 172 -3.47 -6.88 16.23
N ALA A 173 -3.59 -5.59 16.54
CA ALA A 173 -4.36 -4.65 15.71
C ALA A 173 -3.67 -4.32 14.37
N LEU A 174 -2.34 -4.43 14.30
CA LEU A 174 -1.59 -4.35 13.05
C LEU A 174 -1.65 -5.67 12.29
N PHE A 175 -1.21 -6.76 12.91
CA PHE A 175 -0.94 -8.01 12.18
C PHE A 175 -2.19 -8.79 11.80
N ILE A 176 -3.21 -8.90 12.66
CA ILE A 176 -4.40 -9.72 12.36
C ILE A 176 -5.13 -9.20 11.11
N PRO A 177 -5.45 -7.90 11.00
CA PRO A 177 -6.11 -7.41 9.80
C PRO A 177 -5.21 -7.48 8.57
N SER A 178 -3.93 -7.13 8.70
CA SER A 178 -2.99 -7.14 7.56
C SER A 178 -2.84 -8.56 7.00
N PHE A 179 -2.59 -9.58 7.83
CA PHE A 179 -2.51 -10.97 7.36
C PHE A 179 -3.84 -11.49 6.81
N THR A 180 -4.97 -11.10 7.41
CA THR A 180 -6.30 -11.49 6.91
C THR A 180 -6.55 -10.93 5.51
N VAL A 181 -6.27 -9.64 5.31
CA VAL A 181 -6.45 -8.98 4.02
C VAL A 181 -5.49 -9.56 2.97
N THR A 182 -4.19 -9.61 3.28
CA THR A 182 -3.18 -10.17 2.37
C THR A 182 -3.50 -11.62 2.01
N GLY A 183 -3.87 -12.46 2.99
CA GLY A 183 -4.27 -13.85 2.74
C GLY A 183 -5.50 -13.97 1.83
N THR A 184 -6.50 -13.09 2.04
CA THR A 184 -7.69 -13.03 1.17
C THR A 184 -7.31 -12.62 -0.26
N CYS A 185 -6.45 -11.62 -0.43
CA CYS A 185 -5.95 -11.19 -1.74
C CYS A 185 -5.20 -12.32 -2.46
N PHE A 186 -4.34 -13.05 -1.75
CA PHE A 186 -3.66 -14.22 -2.29
C PHE A 186 -4.64 -15.28 -2.76
N GLY A 187 -5.64 -15.61 -1.94
CA GLY A 187 -6.69 -16.55 -2.31
C GLY A 187 -7.44 -16.13 -3.58
N LEU A 188 -7.88 -14.87 -3.67
CA LEU A 188 -8.56 -14.33 -4.86
C LEU A 188 -7.66 -14.37 -6.10
N ASN A 189 -6.40 -13.96 -5.98
CA ASN A 189 -5.46 -13.98 -7.09
C ASN A 189 -5.13 -15.41 -7.53
N PHE A 190 -5.03 -16.37 -6.61
CA PHE A 190 -4.82 -17.77 -6.94
C PHE A 190 -6.00 -18.34 -7.72
N LEU A 191 -7.24 -18.04 -7.31
CA LEU A 191 -8.44 -18.44 -8.04
C LEU A 191 -8.46 -17.83 -9.46
N ILE A 192 -8.10 -16.55 -9.59
CA ILE A 192 -7.97 -15.87 -10.89
C ILE A 192 -6.95 -16.58 -11.77
N LEU A 193 -5.75 -16.86 -11.25
CA LEU A 193 -4.69 -17.55 -11.98
C LEU A 193 -5.15 -18.93 -12.44
N PHE A 194 -5.75 -19.70 -11.54
CA PHE A 194 -6.27 -21.03 -11.87
C PHE A 194 -7.31 -20.97 -13.00
N ARG A 195 -8.27 -20.03 -12.93
CA ARG A 195 -9.30 -19.86 -13.96
C ARG A 195 -8.71 -19.46 -15.31
N LEU A 196 -7.77 -18.52 -15.32
CA LEU A 196 -7.10 -18.06 -16.55
C LEU A 196 -6.29 -19.20 -17.20
N THR A 197 -5.52 -19.93 -16.40
CA THR A 197 -4.73 -21.09 -16.86
C THR A 197 -5.64 -22.19 -17.42
N ALA A 198 -6.74 -22.51 -16.74
CA ALA A 198 -7.70 -23.51 -17.21
C ALA A 198 -8.38 -23.11 -18.53
N GLN A 199 -8.64 -21.81 -18.76
CA GLN A 199 -9.17 -21.31 -20.03
C GLN A 199 -8.15 -21.44 -21.17
N THR A 200 -6.88 -21.16 -20.90
CA THR A 200 -5.79 -21.31 -21.87
C THR A 200 -5.57 -22.78 -22.26
N PHE A 201 -5.59 -23.70 -21.29
CA PHE A 201 -5.45 -25.14 -21.55
C PHE A 201 -6.61 -25.73 -22.35
N LYS A 202 -7.82 -25.17 -22.25
CA LYS A 202 -8.97 -25.61 -23.05
C LYS A 202 -8.89 -25.21 -24.53
N GLY A 203 -7.78 -24.64 -24.98
CA GLY A 203 -7.52 -24.42 -26.40
C GLY A 203 -8.45 -23.40 -27.05
N VAL A 204 -8.95 -22.42 -26.28
CA VAL A 204 -9.78 -21.36 -26.84
C VAL A 204 -8.95 -20.60 -27.87
N SER A 205 -9.33 -20.74 -29.15
CA SER A 205 -8.80 -19.97 -30.27
C SER A 205 -9.07 -18.48 -30.04
N LEU A 206 -8.07 -17.78 -29.48
CA LEU A 206 -8.12 -16.34 -29.31
C LEU A 206 -7.65 -15.69 -30.62
N GLY A 207 -8.46 -14.81 -31.20
CA GLY A 207 -8.03 -13.95 -32.31
C GLY A 207 -6.80 -13.11 -31.94
N GLU A 208 -6.07 -12.62 -32.93
CA GLU A 208 -4.75 -11.96 -32.74
C GLU A 208 -4.79 -10.75 -31.80
N ALA A 209 -5.82 -9.90 -31.92
CA ALA A 209 -6.07 -8.79 -30.99
C ALA A 209 -6.37 -9.27 -29.55
N SER A 210 -7.02 -10.43 -29.42
CA SER A 210 -7.33 -11.05 -28.13
C SER A 210 -6.09 -11.69 -27.49
N LYS A 211 -5.19 -12.28 -28.29
CA LYS A 211 -3.88 -12.77 -27.82
C LYS A 211 -3.01 -11.64 -27.25
N THR A 212 -2.92 -10.50 -27.96
CA THR A 212 -2.16 -9.33 -27.49
C THR A 212 -2.73 -8.77 -26.19
N ARG A 213 -4.07 -8.67 -26.09
CA ARG A 213 -4.76 -8.27 -24.87
C ARG A 213 -4.54 -9.27 -23.72
N HIS A 214 -4.54 -10.56 -24.01
CA HIS A 214 -4.28 -11.62 -23.03
C HIS A 214 -2.85 -11.55 -22.48
N LYS A 215 -1.83 -11.39 -23.34
CA LYS A 215 -0.43 -11.23 -22.91
C LYS A 215 -0.23 -10.00 -22.02
N ARG A 216 -0.87 -8.87 -22.37
CA ARG A 216 -0.84 -7.65 -21.54
C ARG A 216 -1.51 -7.88 -20.18
N ASN A 217 -2.67 -8.53 -20.17
CA ASN A 217 -3.39 -8.84 -18.94
C ASN A 217 -2.60 -9.81 -18.05
N ALA A 218 -1.94 -10.81 -18.62
CA ALA A 218 -1.07 -11.74 -17.90
C ALA A 218 0.11 -11.01 -17.26
N ARG A 219 0.79 -10.12 -18.00
CA ARG A 219 1.88 -9.29 -17.44
C ARG A 219 1.39 -8.42 -16.28
N ASN A 220 0.25 -7.75 -16.44
CA ASN A 220 -0.34 -6.91 -15.40
C ASN A 220 -0.78 -7.74 -14.17
N PHE A 221 -1.22 -8.99 -14.39
CA PHE A 221 -1.53 -9.92 -13.30
C PHE A 221 -0.26 -10.34 -12.56
N THR A 222 0.80 -10.74 -13.28
CA THR A 222 2.10 -11.08 -12.69
C THR A 222 2.67 -9.93 -11.88
N GLN A 223 2.63 -8.70 -12.40
CA GLN A 223 3.06 -7.51 -11.67
C GLN A 223 2.31 -7.38 -10.34
N SER A 224 0.98 -7.45 -10.35
CA SER A 224 0.20 -7.37 -9.11
C SER A 224 0.42 -8.55 -8.16
N PHE A 225 0.70 -9.75 -8.69
CA PHE A 225 0.99 -10.91 -7.85
C PHE A 225 2.36 -10.76 -7.14
N LEU A 226 3.38 -10.29 -7.86
CA LEU A 226 4.67 -9.97 -7.27
C LEU A 226 4.56 -8.86 -6.21
N GLN A 227 3.71 -7.87 -6.46
CA GLN A 227 3.39 -6.82 -5.51
C GLN A 227 2.78 -7.38 -4.21
N GLU A 228 1.84 -8.33 -4.29
CA GLU A 228 1.31 -9.01 -3.10
C GLU A 228 2.37 -9.78 -2.32
N LEU A 229 3.29 -10.44 -3.03
CA LEU A 229 4.41 -11.14 -2.40
C LEU A 229 5.34 -10.19 -1.66
N MET A 230 5.58 -8.99 -2.20
CA MET A 230 6.37 -7.96 -1.54
C MET A 230 5.71 -7.48 -0.23
N TYR A 231 4.39 -7.21 -0.23
CA TYR A 231 3.67 -6.86 1.00
C TYR A 231 3.68 -7.99 2.04
N MET A 232 3.52 -9.24 1.59
CA MET A 232 3.60 -10.39 2.50
C MET A 232 5.00 -10.54 3.08
N PHE A 233 6.03 -10.38 2.24
CA PHE A 233 7.42 -10.38 2.67
C PHE A 233 7.67 -9.28 3.70
N GLU A 234 7.22 -8.06 3.44
CA GLU A 234 7.29 -6.94 4.39
C GLU A 234 6.64 -7.29 5.73
N LEU A 235 5.39 -7.77 5.76
CA LEU A 235 4.69 -8.11 7.00
C LEU A 235 5.38 -9.22 7.80
N VAL A 236 5.85 -10.26 7.12
CA VAL A 236 6.61 -11.36 7.74
C VAL A 236 7.94 -10.84 8.28
N PHE A 237 8.64 -10.03 7.50
CA PHE A 237 9.90 -9.43 7.91
C PHE A 237 9.71 -8.53 9.13
N LEU A 238 8.72 -7.65 9.13
CA LEU A 238 8.34 -6.80 10.27
C LEU A 238 8.04 -7.62 11.54
N ARG A 239 7.39 -8.78 11.40
CA ARG A 239 6.97 -9.60 12.55
C ARG A 239 8.11 -10.40 13.18
N PHE A 240 8.99 -10.98 12.36
CA PHE A 240 9.95 -11.98 12.84
C PHE A 240 11.39 -11.45 12.89
N PHE A 241 11.72 -10.42 12.12
CA PHE A 241 13.06 -9.85 12.13
C PHE A 241 13.24 -8.93 13.34
N HIS A 242 14.23 -9.24 14.17
CA HIS A 242 14.61 -8.44 15.33
C HIS A 242 15.93 -7.72 15.02
N PRO A 243 15.91 -6.41 14.75
CA PRO A 243 17.11 -5.67 14.39
C PRO A 243 18.08 -5.57 15.58
N SER A 244 19.35 -5.87 15.32
CA SER A 244 20.44 -5.78 16.31
C SER A 244 21.15 -4.42 16.33
N SER A 245 20.88 -3.57 15.33
CA SER A 245 21.50 -2.26 15.16
C SER A 245 20.51 -1.21 14.62
N ARG A 246 20.87 0.08 14.76
CA ARG A 246 20.13 1.20 14.17
C ARG A 246 19.97 1.05 12.65
N TRP A 247 21.02 0.55 11.97
CA TRP A 247 21.01 0.34 10.52
C TRP A 247 20.07 -0.79 10.09
N THR A 248 20.09 -1.91 10.82
CA THR A 248 19.15 -3.01 10.56
C THR A 248 17.71 -2.59 10.84
N SER A 249 17.49 -1.71 11.81
CA SER A 249 16.18 -1.13 12.14
C SER A 249 15.72 -0.18 11.02
N LEU A 250 16.60 0.70 10.54
CA LEU A 250 16.34 1.55 9.37
C LEU A 250 15.94 0.72 8.14
N LEU A 251 16.69 -0.34 7.84
CA LEU A 251 16.40 -1.22 6.71
C LEU A 251 15.04 -1.91 6.86
N ALA A 252 14.77 -2.49 8.03
CA ALA A 252 13.59 -3.32 8.27
C ALA A 252 12.30 -2.52 8.41
N TYR A 253 12.35 -1.40 9.14
CA TYR A 253 11.17 -0.68 9.63
C TYR A 253 10.93 0.66 8.92
N THR A 254 11.86 1.08 8.05
CA THR A 254 11.72 2.34 7.30
C THR A 254 11.93 2.10 5.80
N LEU A 255 13.11 1.65 5.38
CA LEU A 255 13.42 1.58 3.95
C LEU A 255 12.63 0.48 3.23
N LEU A 256 12.48 -0.72 3.84
CA LEU A 256 11.67 -1.79 3.24
C LEU A 256 10.22 -1.32 3.01
N TRP A 257 9.68 -0.54 3.94
CA TRP A 257 8.35 0.03 3.85
C TRP A 257 8.26 1.07 2.70
N GLU A 258 9.20 2.02 2.63
CA GLU A 258 9.27 2.98 1.52
C GLU A 258 9.46 2.31 0.16
N PHE A 259 10.30 1.27 0.09
CA PHE A 259 10.53 0.50 -1.13
C PHE A 259 9.25 -0.18 -1.61
N THR A 260 8.44 -0.72 -0.70
CA THR A 260 7.16 -1.35 -1.06
C THR A 260 6.20 -0.34 -1.69
N HIS A 261 6.08 0.86 -1.11
CA HIS A 261 5.27 1.94 -1.68
C HIS A 261 5.86 2.56 -2.96
N THR A 262 7.18 2.51 -3.12
CA THR A 262 7.87 2.96 -4.33
C THR A 262 7.66 1.99 -5.49
N TRP A 263 7.77 0.69 -5.23
CA TRP A 263 7.57 -0.37 -6.23
C TRP A 263 6.13 -0.45 -6.75
N ASP A 264 5.17 -0.02 -5.93
CA ASP A 264 3.76 0.04 -6.30
C ASP A 264 3.43 1.04 -7.42
N GLY A 265 4.27 2.06 -7.63
CA GLY A 265 4.07 3.14 -8.61
C GLY A 265 4.71 2.86 -9.96
#